data_AF-A0A382UKG0-F1
#
_entry.id   AF-A0A382UKG0-F1
#
_cell.length_a   1.000
_cell.length_b   1.000
_cell.length_c   1.000
_cell.angle_alpha   90.00
_cell.angle_beta   90.00
_cell.angle_gamma   90.00
#
_symmetry.space_group_name_H-M   'P 1'
#
loop_
_entity.id
_entity.type
_entity.pdbx_description
1 polymer ?
#
loop_
_entity_poly.entity_id
_entity_poly.type
_entity_poly.pdbx_seq_one_letter_code
_entity_poly.pdbx_strand_id
1 'polypeptide(L)'
;MNSNKIEPTELAGEAAAASKPAAPARERDTRRGLLMMVLGAAAIAASAAGYVWWQLHNLIGVPAEVALSRTELAQVSARLERLEAEDKRRARDLDSAIADLAAQSRSLEELSVRSRRIERSVANLPGVADEARTAWLIAEAEYYLRIANTQINFASNVEVASRALILADEKLRDLADPRMTAVREKISAEVAALEAVPQPNRVGVTLSLQSLARSFSTMPLRSPSPEQFRPEALKPTSSQASIDRAVQSLKDAFTSIISLR
;
A
#
# COMPACT_ATOMS: atom_id res chain seq x y z
N MET A 1 -85.01 35.22 -58.84
CA MET A 1 -83.75 35.98 -58.98
C MET A 1 -83.83 37.17 -58.04
N ASN A 2 -82.99 37.20 -57.01
CA ASN A 2 -81.67 37.82 -57.03
C ASN A 2 -81.75 39.34 -57.25
N SER A 3 -81.41 40.06 -56.19
CA SER A 3 -80.82 41.42 -56.14
C SER A 3 -81.50 42.25 -55.05
N ASN A 4 -80.88 42.24 -53.87
CA ASN A 4 -81.24 43.08 -52.74
C ASN A 4 -80.88 44.53 -53.09
N LYS A 5 -81.88 45.39 -53.27
CA LYS A 5 -81.72 46.81 -53.55
C LYS A 5 -82.74 47.63 -52.73
N ILE A 6 -82.18 48.29 -51.72
CA ILE A 6 -82.39 49.69 -51.28
C ILE A 6 -83.77 50.29 -51.55
N GLU A 7 -84.44 50.80 -50.50
CA GLU A 7 -85.37 51.95 -50.49
C GLU A 7 -85.77 52.31 -49.03
N PRO A 8 -86.25 53.55 -48.75
CA PRO A 8 -85.76 54.39 -47.65
C PRO A 8 -86.86 54.76 -46.61
N THR A 9 -86.81 56.00 -46.10
CA THR A 9 -87.81 56.77 -45.32
C THR A 9 -87.92 56.48 -43.81
N GLU A 10 -87.61 57.41 -42.90
CA GLU A 10 -88.20 58.73 -42.54
C GLU A 10 -89.46 58.63 -41.63
N LEU A 11 -89.45 59.50 -40.60
CA LEU A 11 -90.56 59.97 -39.74
C LEU A 11 -91.14 58.95 -38.72
N ALA A 12 -91.59 59.30 -37.52
CA ALA A 12 -91.53 60.49 -36.68
C ALA A 12 -92.24 60.09 -35.36
N GLY A 13 -91.81 60.68 -34.23
CA GLY A 13 -92.64 61.04 -33.07
C GLY A 13 -93.36 59.96 -32.24
N GLU A 14 -93.03 59.87 -30.94
CA GLU A 14 -94.00 60.13 -29.85
C GLU A 14 -93.23 60.17 -28.51
N ALA A 15 -93.59 61.15 -27.67
CA ALA A 15 -92.98 61.44 -26.38
C ALA A 15 -93.60 60.64 -25.22
N ALA A 16 -92.85 60.43 -24.13
CA ALA A 16 -93.34 60.60 -22.75
C ALA A 16 -92.23 60.34 -21.72
N ALA A 17 -92.06 61.31 -20.81
CA ALA A 17 -91.29 61.18 -19.58
C ALA A 17 -92.13 60.52 -18.48
N ALA A 18 -91.54 59.59 -17.71
CA ALA A 18 -91.85 59.37 -16.29
C ALA A 18 -90.84 58.41 -15.66
N SER A 19 -90.55 58.66 -14.39
CA SER A 19 -89.50 58.07 -13.56
C SER A 19 -90.00 56.89 -12.69
N LYS A 20 -89.07 55.93 -12.46
CA LYS A 20 -88.95 54.95 -11.34
C LYS A 20 -89.90 53.71 -11.36
N PRO A 21 -89.50 52.54 -10.81
CA PRO A 21 -88.78 52.39 -9.52
C PRO A 21 -87.57 51.43 -9.50
N ALA A 22 -86.88 51.47 -8.37
CA ALA A 22 -85.76 50.62 -7.99
C ALA A 22 -86.11 49.12 -7.98
N ALA A 23 -85.14 48.30 -8.37
CA ALA A 23 -85.13 46.84 -8.22
C ALA A 23 -83.68 46.37 -7.94
N PRO A 24 -83.49 45.24 -7.24
CA PRO A 24 -82.85 45.27 -5.92
C PRO A 24 -81.34 45.01 -5.94
N ALA A 25 -80.70 45.49 -4.87
CA ALA A 25 -79.37 45.09 -4.48
C ALA A 25 -79.32 43.56 -4.34
N ARG A 26 -78.57 42.90 -5.23
CA ARG A 26 -77.98 41.61 -4.88
C ARG A 26 -77.03 41.87 -3.73
N GLU A 27 -77.42 41.45 -2.53
CA GLU A 27 -76.49 41.19 -1.45
C GLU A 27 -75.41 40.25 -2.01
N ARG A 28 -74.31 40.85 -2.48
CA ARG A 28 -73.03 40.18 -2.43
C ARG A 28 -72.87 39.88 -0.96
N ASP A 29 -72.88 38.60 -0.65
CA ASP A 29 -72.50 38.07 0.64
C ASP A 29 -71.07 38.54 0.92
N THR A 30 -70.94 39.75 1.46
CA THR A 30 -69.67 40.43 1.78
C THR A 30 -68.92 39.60 2.81
N ARG A 31 -69.65 38.77 3.58
CA ARG A 31 -69.08 37.76 4.47
C ARG A 31 -68.42 36.64 3.68
N ARG A 32 -69.02 36.09 2.61
CA ARG A 32 -68.34 35.17 1.68
C ARG A 32 -67.18 35.82 0.94
N GLY A 33 -67.30 37.08 0.52
CA GLY A 33 -66.19 37.82 -0.11
C GLY A 33 -65.00 38.06 0.83
N LEU A 34 -65.28 38.45 2.07
CA LEU A 34 -64.28 38.63 3.13
C LEU A 34 -63.70 37.29 3.58
N LEU A 35 -64.53 36.25 3.72
CA LEU A 35 -64.08 34.89 4.03
C LEU A 35 -63.15 34.37 2.95
N MET A 36 -63.48 34.53 1.66
CA MET A 36 -62.59 34.12 0.56
C MET A 36 -61.27 34.91 0.55
N MET A 37 -61.28 36.20 0.91
CA MET A 37 -60.07 37.02 1.00
C MET A 37 -59.18 36.62 2.19
N VAL A 38 -59.79 36.36 3.35
CA VAL A 38 -59.08 35.85 4.54
C VAL A 38 -58.54 34.44 4.30
N LEU A 39 -59.29 33.59 3.61
CA LEU A 39 -58.86 32.23 3.25
C LEU A 39 -57.70 32.25 2.23
N GLY A 40 -57.73 33.17 1.27
CA GLY A 40 -56.62 33.43 0.35
C GLY A 40 -55.36 33.92 1.06
N ALA A 41 -55.49 34.87 2.00
CA ALA A 41 -54.37 35.35 2.80
C ALA A 41 -53.79 34.25 3.70
N ALA A 42 -54.64 33.41 4.31
CA ALA A 42 -54.22 32.26 5.11
C ALA A 42 -53.50 31.20 4.27
N ALA A 43 -53.94 30.95 3.03
CA ALA A 43 -53.27 30.03 2.12
C ALA A 43 -51.86 30.52 1.73
N ILE A 44 -51.70 31.83 1.46
CA ILE A 44 -50.39 32.43 1.17
C ILE A 44 -49.46 32.33 2.39
N ALA A 45 -49.98 32.62 3.58
CA ALA A 45 -49.21 32.50 4.83
C ALA A 45 -48.76 31.05 5.11
N ALA A 46 -49.65 30.07 4.89
CA ALA A 46 -49.31 28.65 5.04
C ALA A 46 -48.26 28.19 4.02
N SER A 47 -48.34 28.70 2.78
CA SER A 47 -47.35 28.43 1.72
C SER A 47 -45.97 28.99 2.09
N ALA A 48 -45.93 30.22 2.59
CA ALA A 48 -44.69 30.86 3.06
C ALA A 48 -44.09 30.13 4.26
N ALA A 49 -44.92 29.72 5.23
CA ALA A 49 -44.47 28.95 6.39
C ALA A 49 -43.93 27.57 5.99
N GLY A 50 -44.58 26.88 5.05
CA GLY A 50 -44.10 25.62 4.49
C GLY A 50 -42.79 25.76 3.73
N TYR A 51 -42.62 26.84 2.96
CA TYR A 51 -41.37 27.14 2.26
C TYR A 51 -40.22 27.42 3.22
N VAL A 52 -40.47 28.22 4.26
CA VAL A 52 -39.48 28.50 5.32
C VAL A 52 -39.12 27.23 6.10
N TRP A 53 -40.12 26.38 6.42
CA TRP A 53 -39.90 25.09 7.07
C TRP A 53 -39.04 24.15 6.22
N TRP A 54 -39.36 24.04 4.92
CA TRP A 54 -38.59 23.23 3.97
C TRP A 54 -37.15 23.76 3.80
N GLN A 55 -36.99 25.08 3.74
CA GLN A 55 -35.68 25.72 3.66
C GLN A 55 -34.85 25.49 4.93
N LEU A 56 -35.48 25.54 6.11
CA LEU A 56 -34.82 25.25 7.38
C LEU A 56 -34.44 23.77 7.49
N HIS A 57 -35.27 22.86 7.00
CA HIS A 57 -34.98 21.43 7.00
C HIS A 57 -33.80 21.08 6.08
N ASN A 58 -33.67 21.73 4.92
CA ASN A 58 -32.53 21.55 4.02
C ASN A 58 -31.20 22.03 4.65
N LEU A 59 -31.21 23.02 5.53
CA LEU A 59 -30.00 23.49 6.23
C LEU A 59 -29.48 22.51 7.30
N ILE A 60 -30.32 21.58 7.79
CA ILE A 60 -29.94 20.64 8.86
C ILE A 60 -29.06 19.48 8.31
N GLY A 61 -29.11 19.18 7.01
CA GLY A 61 -28.30 18.14 6.36
C GLY A 61 -26.92 18.58 5.86
N VAL A 62 -26.77 19.85 5.47
CA VAL A 62 -25.51 20.44 4.97
C VAL A 62 -24.32 20.41 5.97
N PRO A 63 -24.49 20.56 7.31
CA PRO A 63 -23.35 20.55 8.22
C PRO A 63 -22.64 19.18 8.29
N ALA A 64 -23.33 18.07 8.01
CA ALA A 64 -22.74 16.74 8.07
C ALA A 64 -21.74 16.49 6.92
N GLU A 65 -22.08 16.91 5.71
CA GLU A 65 -21.23 16.73 4.52
C GLU A 65 -19.99 17.63 4.55
N VAL A 66 -20.15 18.86 5.05
CA VAL A 66 -19.03 19.79 5.28
C VAL A 66 -18.13 19.30 6.44
N ALA A 67 -18.70 18.69 7.47
CA ALA A 67 -17.92 18.08 8.56
C ALA A 67 -17.10 16.89 8.06
N LEU A 68 -17.68 16.00 7.23
CA LEU A 68 -16.97 14.87 6.61
C LEU A 68 -15.81 15.35 5.72
N SER A 69 -16.05 16.34 4.86
CA SER A 69 -15.01 16.91 4.00
C SER A 69 -13.86 17.53 4.82
N ARG A 70 -14.17 18.21 5.94
CA ARG A 70 -13.15 18.75 6.85
C ARG A 70 -12.35 17.65 7.54
N THR A 71 -12.98 16.54 7.91
CA THR A 71 -12.27 15.41 8.51
C THR A 71 -11.35 14.70 7.51
N GLU A 72 -11.75 14.59 6.25
CA GLU A 72 -10.89 14.03 5.20
C GLU A 72 -9.67 14.92 4.93
N LEU A 73 -9.86 16.23 4.84
CA LEU A 73 -8.75 17.19 4.67
C LEU A 73 -7.77 17.15 5.85
N ALA A 74 -8.28 17.03 7.08
CA ALA A 74 -7.45 16.91 8.28
C ALA A 74 -6.68 15.57 8.32
N GLN A 75 -7.26 14.49 7.80
CA GLN A 75 -6.55 13.21 7.68
C GLN A 75 -5.45 13.26 6.62
N VAL A 76 -5.70 13.92 5.49
CA VAL A 76 -4.71 14.10 4.42
C VAL A 76 -3.53 14.96 4.91
N SER A 77 -3.80 16.07 5.60
CA SER A 77 -2.74 16.91 6.16
C SER A 77 -1.90 16.16 7.20
N ALA A 78 -2.55 15.40 8.10
CA ALA A 78 -1.84 14.57 9.07
C ALA A 78 -1.00 13.47 8.41
N ARG A 79 -1.45 12.93 7.27
CA ARG A 79 -0.68 11.94 6.50
C ARG A 79 0.53 12.56 5.80
N LEU A 80 0.40 13.78 5.28
CA LEU A 80 1.51 14.53 4.69
C LEU A 80 2.57 14.89 5.74
N GLU A 81 2.17 15.36 6.92
CA GLU A 81 3.09 15.64 8.03
C GLU A 81 3.84 14.39 8.48
N ARG A 82 3.16 13.24 8.54
CA ARG A 82 3.81 11.95 8.84
C ARG A 82 4.83 11.55 7.78
N LEU A 83 4.49 11.69 6.50
CA LEU A 83 5.40 11.38 5.40
C LEU A 83 6.63 12.30 5.42
N GLU A 84 6.45 13.60 5.68
CA GLU A 84 7.56 14.54 5.82
C GLU A 84 8.45 14.19 7.02
N ALA A 85 7.85 13.78 8.14
CA ALA A 85 8.60 13.32 9.32
C ALA A 85 9.37 12.01 9.06
N GLU A 86 8.78 11.07 8.31
CA GLU A 86 9.45 9.85 7.87
C GLU A 86 10.59 10.13 6.91
N ASP A 87 10.42 11.04 5.96
CA ASP A 87 11.46 11.42 5.01
C ASP A 87 12.65 12.08 5.71
N LYS A 88 12.39 13.00 6.65
CA LYS A 88 13.43 13.60 7.51
C LYS A 88 14.12 12.58 8.42
N ARG A 89 13.46 11.47 8.79
CA ARG A 89 14.10 10.38 9.53
C ARG A 89 15.00 9.57 8.61
N ARG A 90 14.50 9.17 7.43
CA ARG A 90 15.29 8.43 6.43
C ARG A 90 16.52 9.20 5.98
N ALA A 91 16.41 10.52 5.78
CA ALA A 91 17.56 11.35 5.44
C ALA A 91 18.64 11.32 6.54
N ARG A 92 18.23 11.39 7.82
CA ARG A 92 19.15 11.28 8.96
C ARG A 92 19.78 9.90 9.08
N ASP A 93 19.01 8.84 8.81
CA ASP A 93 19.50 7.47 8.83
C ASP A 93 20.49 7.20 7.68
N LEU A 94 20.29 7.83 6.52
CA LEU A 94 21.25 7.79 5.41
C LEU A 94 22.53 8.54 5.74
N ASP A 95 22.44 9.74 6.32
CA ASP A 95 23.61 10.52 6.73
C ASP A 95 24.44 9.78 7.79
N SER A 96 23.79 9.12 8.76
CA SER A 96 24.50 8.32 9.76
C SER A 96 25.17 7.09 9.14
N ALA A 97 24.50 6.39 8.23
CA ALA A 97 25.08 5.26 7.50
C ALA A 97 26.29 5.67 6.65
N ILE A 98 26.23 6.85 6.01
CA ILE A 98 27.36 7.41 5.25
C ILE A 98 28.52 7.75 6.19
N ALA A 99 28.24 8.35 7.35
CA ALA A 99 29.27 8.66 8.33
C ALA A 99 29.94 7.39 8.90
N ASP A 100 29.16 6.36 9.18
CA ASP A 100 29.66 5.06 9.65
C ASP A 100 30.52 4.38 8.59
N LEU A 101 30.09 4.38 7.33
CA LEU A 101 30.88 3.84 6.23
C LEU A 101 32.20 4.61 6.04
N ALA A 102 32.17 5.94 6.17
CA ALA A 102 33.36 6.77 6.12
C ALA A 102 34.31 6.45 7.30
N ALA A 103 33.80 6.25 8.51
CA ALA A 103 34.60 5.83 9.66
C ALA A 103 35.23 4.45 9.45
N GLN A 104 34.48 3.50 8.88
CA GLN A 104 34.98 2.17 8.55
C GLN A 104 36.06 2.22 7.45
N SER A 105 35.92 3.09 6.45
CA SER A 105 36.95 3.28 5.42
C SER A 105 38.27 3.78 6.01
N ARG A 106 38.21 4.72 6.98
CA ARG A 106 39.40 5.21 7.70
C ARG A 106 40.06 4.12 8.53
N SER A 107 39.28 3.29 9.22
CA SER A 107 39.84 2.19 10.01
C SER A 107 40.50 1.13 9.12
N LEU A 108 39.97 0.85 7.94
CA LEU A 108 40.60 0.00 6.94
C LEU A 108 41.90 0.61 6.40
N GLU A 109 41.94 1.93 6.18
CA GLU A 109 43.14 2.63 5.75
C GLU A 109 44.23 2.61 6.84
N GLU A 110 43.86 2.83 8.10
CA GLU A 110 44.76 2.69 9.25
C GLU A 110 45.30 1.26 9.37
N LEU A 111 44.45 0.25 9.18
CA LEU A 111 44.85 -1.16 9.20
C LEU A 111 45.80 -1.48 8.04
N SER A 112 45.56 -0.92 6.85
CA SER A 112 46.44 -1.03 5.69
C SER A 112 47.81 -0.37 5.94
N VAL A 113 47.83 0.82 6.55
CA VAL A 113 49.08 1.50 6.94
C VAL A 113 49.85 0.70 8.00
N ARG A 114 49.15 0.10 8.96
CA ARG A 114 49.74 -0.74 10.01
C ARG A 114 50.28 -2.05 9.43
N SER A 115 49.54 -2.69 8.52
CA SER A 115 49.99 -3.86 7.76
C SER A 115 51.26 -3.55 6.96
N ARG A 116 51.29 -2.46 6.17
CA ARG A 116 52.51 -2.00 5.46
C ARG A 116 53.68 -1.68 6.37
N ARG A 117 53.42 -1.28 7.63
CA ARG A 117 54.48 -1.06 8.63
C ARG A 117 55.03 -2.38 9.16
N ILE A 118 54.14 -3.36 9.41
CA ILE A 118 54.52 -4.72 9.81
C ILE A 118 55.31 -5.38 8.67
N GLU A 119 54.82 -5.31 7.43
CA GLU A 119 55.52 -5.84 6.24
C GLU A 119 56.93 -5.27 6.09
N ARG A 120 57.09 -3.95 6.21
CA ARG A 120 58.42 -3.31 6.18
C ARG A 120 59.31 -3.73 7.36
N SER A 121 58.73 -3.89 8.55
CA SER A 121 59.47 -4.35 9.72
C SER A 121 59.92 -5.81 9.57
N VAL A 122 59.10 -6.65 8.94
CA VAL A 122 59.40 -8.06 8.64
C VAL A 122 60.42 -8.16 7.50
N ALA A 123 60.30 -7.34 6.46
CA ALA A 123 61.24 -7.30 5.34
C ALA A 123 62.64 -6.82 5.75
N ASN A 124 62.75 -6.01 6.82
CA ASN A 124 64.02 -5.54 7.36
C ASN A 124 64.71 -6.53 8.31
N LEU A 125 64.13 -7.72 8.57
CA LEU A 125 64.75 -8.78 9.37
C LEU A 125 65.44 -9.80 8.44
N PRO A 126 66.78 -9.81 8.33
CA PRO A 126 67.50 -10.73 7.46
C PRO A 126 67.36 -12.17 8.00
N GLY A 127 66.86 -13.10 7.17
CA GLY A 127 66.63 -14.51 7.53
C GLY A 127 65.21 -14.83 8.04
N VAL A 128 64.46 -13.84 8.53
CA VAL A 128 63.05 -14.01 8.96
C VAL A 128 62.07 -13.75 7.80
N ALA A 129 62.49 -13.00 6.77
CA ALA A 129 61.62 -12.60 5.67
C ALA A 129 61.03 -13.78 4.88
N ASP A 130 61.81 -14.84 4.61
CA ASP A 130 61.32 -16.00 3.85
C ASP A 130 60.39 -16.89 4.68
N GLU A 131 60.71 -17.11 5.96
CA GLU A 131 59.87 -17.89 6.88
C GLU A 131 58.58 -17.15 7.23
N ALA A 132 58.65 -15.83 7.45
CA ALA A 132 57.48 -15.00 7.68
C ALA A 132 56.60 -14.87 6.43
N ARG A 133 57.20 -14.79 5.23
CA ARG A 133 56.46 -14.81 3.95
C ARG A 133 55.77 -16.16 3.75
N THR A 134 56.47 -17.25 4.04
CA THR A 134 55.93 -18.61 3.99
C THR A 134 54.75 -18.78 4.95
N ALA A 135 54.93 -18.38 6.21
CA ALA A 135 53.88 -18.42 7.23
C ALA A 135 52.66 -17.57 6.84
N TRP A 136 52.88 -16.40 6.24
CA TRP A 136 51.80 -15.55 5.74
C TRP A 136 51.03 -16.21 4.58
N LEU A 137 51.73 -16.76 3.58
CA LEU A 137 51.09 -17.45 2.45
C LEU A 137 50.26 -18.65 2.89
N ILE A 138 50.74 -19.42 3.88
CA ILE A 138 50.01 -20.54 4.46
C ILE A 138 48.75 -20.04 5.20
N ALA A 139 48.88 -19.01 6.05
CA ALA A 139 47.74 -18.46 6.79
C ALA A 139 46.67 -17.88 5.87
N GLU A 140 47.08 -17.23 4.77
CA GLU A 140 46.17 -16.68 3.77
C GLU A 140 45.46 -17.80 2.99
N ALA A 141 46.16 -18.89 2.63
CA ALA A 141 45.54 -20.06 2.04
C ALA A 141 44.51 -20.70 2.99
N GLU A 142 44.85 -20.86 4.28
CA GLU A 142 43.92 -21.37 5.31
C GLU A 142 42.69 -20.48 5.46
N TYR A 143 42.85 -19.16 5.37
CA TYR A 143 41.75 -18.21 5.41
C TYR A 143 40.78 -18.43 4.23
N TYR A 144 41.28 -18.54 3.00
CA TYR A 144 40.43 -18.83 1.84
C TYR A 144 39.76 -20.21 1.92
N LEU A 145 40.45 -21.23 2.42
CA LEU A 145 39.86 -22.56 2.65
C LEU A 145 38.72 -22.49 3.68
N ARG A 146 38.86 -21.69 4.74
CA ARG A 146 37.80 -21.48 5.74
C ARG A 146 36.59 -20.75 5.15
N ILE A 147 36.81 -19.76 4.29
CA ILE A 147 35.73 -19.10 3.55
C ILE A 147 35.00 -20.13 2.69
N ALA A 148 35.73 -20.90 1.88
CA ALA A 148 35.13 -21.93 1.02
C ALA A 148 34.27 -22.90 1.83
N ASN A 149 34.83 -23.45 2.92
CA ASN A 149 34.11 -24.38 3.79
C ASN A 149 32.84 -23.76 4.40
N THR A 150 32.90 -22.50 4.83
CA THR A 150 31.74 -21.79 5.39
C THR A 150 30.66 -21.60 4.33
N GLN A 151 31.02 -21.23 3.11
CA GLN A 151 30.07 -20.98 2.03
C GLN A 151 29.39 -22.25 1.55
N ILE A 152 30.10 -23.38 1.52
CA ILE A 152 29.52 -24.70 1.18
C ILE A 152 28.52 -25.14 2.24
N ASN A 153 28.90 -25.12 3.52
CA ASN A 153 28.09 -25.67 4.61
C ASN A 153 26.90 -24.78 5.00
N PHE A 154 27.04 -23.46 4.94
CA PHE A 154 26.02 -22.55 5.47
C PHE A 154 25.24 -21.79 4.40
N ALA A 155 25.89 -21.42 3.30
CA ALA A 155 25.27 -20.57 2.28
C ALA A 155 24.87 -21.35 1.01
N SER A 156 25.35 -22.60 0.86
CA SER A 156 25.29 -23.36 -0.40
C SER A 156 25.68 -22.50 -1.61
N ASN A 157 26.61 -21.57 -1.40
CA ASN A 157 27.03 -20.61 -2.41
C ASN A 157 28.25 -21.18 -3.14
N VAL A 158 27.97 -22.03 -4.12
CA VAL A 158 28.96 -22.75 -4.92
C VAL A 158 29.89 -21.78 -5.67
N GLU A 159 29.39 -20.63 -6.11
CA GLU A 159 30.21 -19.63 -6.82
C GLU A 159 31.25 -18.97 -5.90
N VAL A 160 30.86 -18.55 -4.70
CA VAL A 160 31.81 -17.94 -3.76
C VAL A 160 32.77 -18.99 -3.21
N ALA A 161 32.30 -20.21 -2.98
CA ALA A 161 33.14 -21.33 -2.55
C ALA A 161 34.22 -21.69 -3.57
N SER A 162 33.84 -21.87 -4.85
CA SER A 162 34.78 -22.19 -5.93
C SER A 162 35.84 -21.09 -6.11
N ARG A 163 35.44 -19.81 -6.10
CA ARG A 163 36.39 -18.69 -6.16
C ARG A 163 37.36 -18.68 -4.97
N ALA A 164 36.87 -18.93 -3.76
CA ALA A 164 37.73 -19.01 -2.58
C ALA A 164 38.73 -20.18 -2.67
N LEU A 165 38.31 -21.35 -3.17
CA LEU A 165 39.22 -22.48 -3.39
C LEU A 165 40.31 -22.16 -4.44
N ILE A 166 39.96 -21.46 -5.53
CA ILE A 166 40.94 -21.02 -6.54
C ILE A 166 41.97 -20.05 -5.92
N LEU A 167 41.52 -19.10 -5.10
CA LEU A 167 42.42 -18.18 -4.40
C LEU A 167 43.34 -18.91 -3.42
N ALA A 168 42.85 -19.95 -2.74
CA ALA A 168 43.68 -20.81 -1.89
C ALA A 168 44.76 -21.55 -2.71
N ASP A 169 44.42 -22.13 -3.87
CA ASP A 169 45.41 -22.78 -4.75
C ASP A 169 46.48 -21.80 -5.23
N GLU A 170 46.08 -20.56 -5.55
CA GLU A 170 47.02 -19.50 -5.96
C GLU A 170 48.05 -19.21 -4.86
N LYS A 171 47.62 -19.06 -3.59
CA LYS A 171 48.56 -18.83 -2.47
C LYS A 171 49.49 -20.02 -2.23
N LEU A 172 48.99 -21.25 -2.37
CA LEU A 172 49.83 -22.45 -2.28
C LEU A 172 50.80 -22.60 -3.45
N ARG A 173 50.44 -22.10 -4.64
CA ARG A 173 51.33 -22.04 -5.79
C ARG A 173 52.42 -20.98 -5.60
N ASP A 174 52.08 -19.81 -5.07
CA ASP A 174 53.03 -18.73 -4.76
C ASP A 174 54.06 -19.14 -3.69
N LEU A 175 53.69 -20.07 -2.81
CA LEU A 175 54.59 -20.67 -1.83
C LEU A 175 55.67 -21.56 -2.47
N ALA A 176 55.39 -22.15 -3.64
CA ALA A 176 56.31 -23.02 -4.39
C ALA A 176 56.92 -24.20 -3.58
N ASP A 177 56.22 -24.70 -2.55
CA ASP A 177 56.65 -25.85 -1.73
C ASP A 177 56.04 -27.17 -2.26
N PRO A 178 56.86 -28.15 -2.71
CA PRO A 178 56.40 -29.46 -3.15
C PRO A 178 55.54 -30.21 -2.13
N ARG A 179 55.70 -29.95 -0.83
CA ARG A 179 54.92 -30.59 0.25
C ARG A 179 53.44 -30.24 0.19
N MET A 180 53.08 -29.12 -0.44
CA MET A 180 51.69 -28.66 -0.58
C MET A 180 50.99 -29.22 -1.83
N THR A 181 51.70 -29.96 -2.69
CA THR A 181 51.14 -30.53 -3.92
C THR A 181 49.91 -31.40 -3.64
N ALA A 182 49.95 -32.24 -2.60
CA ALA A 182 48.82 -33.08 -2.21
C ALA A 182 47.58 -32.25 -1.81
N VAL A 183 47.78 -31.09 -1.19
CA VAL A 183 46.68 -30.17 -0.83
C VAL A 183 46.09 -29.53 -2.08
N ARG A 184 46.94 -29.09 -3.00
CA ARG A 184 46.53 -28.49 -4.29
C ARG A 184 45.73 -29.45 -5.16
N GLU A 185 46.09 -30.74 -5.17
CA GLU A 185 45.31 -31.79 -5.84
C GLU A 185 43.91 -31.93 -5.22
N LYS A 186 43.81 -31.90 -3.88
CA LYS A 186 42.50 -31.94 -3.19
C LYS A 186 41.65 -30.71 -3.50
N ILE A 187 42.25 -29.52 -3.50
CA ILE A 187 41.56 -28.28 -3.87
C ILE A 187 41.05 -28.36 -5.31
N SER A 188 41.89 -28.84 -6.24
CA SER A 188 41.51 -28.98 -7.66
C SER A 188 40.35 -29.96 -7.84
N ALA A 189 40.37 -31.09 -7.12
CA ALA A 189 39.28 -32.05 -7.13
C ALA A 189 37.98 -31.47 -6.55
N GLU A 190 38.07 -30.69 -5.48
CA GLU A 190 36.92 -30.02 -4.87
C GLU A 190 36.31 -28.96 -5.80
N VAL A 191 37.15 -28.15 -6.47
CA VAL A 191 36.68 -27.19 -7.49
C VAL A 191 35.92 -27.92 -8.60
N ALA A 192 36.48 -29.01 -9.13
CA ALA A 192 35.82 -29.80 -10.16
C ALA A 192 34.49 -30.42 -9.67
N ALA A 193 34.44 -30.87 -8.42
CA ALA A 193 33.22 -31.40 -7.82
C ALA A 193 32.14 -30.31 -7.67
N LEU A 194 32.53 -29.09 -7.25
CA LEU A 194 31.63 -27.94 -7.14
C LEU A 194 31.10 -27.47 -8.49
N GLU A 195 31.94 -27.46 -9.53
CA GLU A 195 31.52 -27.11 -10.89
C GLU A 195 30.53 -28.12 -11.48
N ALA A 196 30.62 -29.39 -11.06
CA ALA A 196 29.68 -30.44 -11.47
C ALA A 196 28.31 -30.33 -10.80
N VAL A 197 28.14 -29.48 -9.78
CA VAL A 197 26.86 -29.30 -9.07
C VAL A 197 25.88 -28.50 -9.96
N PRO A 198 24.69 -29.05 -10.28
CA PRO A 198 23.67 -28.32 -11.01
C PRO A 198 23.19 -27.09 -10.22
N GLN A 199 23.47 -25.90 -10.74
CA GLN A 199 23.02 -24.66 -10.10
C GLN A 199 21.54 -24.37 -10.42
N PRO A 200 20.69 -24.02 -9.43
CA PRO A 200 19.31 -23.67 -9.69
C PRO A 200 19.22 -22.37 -10.50
N ASN A 201 18.45 -22.37 -11.60
CA ASN A 201 18.23 -21.18 -12.42
C ASN A 201 17.32 -20.17 -11.69
N ARG A 202 17.92 -19.38 -10.78
CA ARG A 202 17.22 -18.36 -9.99
C ARG A 202 16.55 -17.30 -10.85
N VAL A 203 17.15 -16.95 -11.98
CA VAL A 203 16.59 -15.97 -12.94
C VAL A 203 15.31 -16.52 -13.56
N GLY A 204 15.31 -17.78 -13.99
CA GLY A 204 14.13 -18.45 -14.53
C GLY A 204 13.01 -18.58 -13.51
N VAL A 205 13.33 -18.93 -12.26
CA VAL A 205 12.34 -18.98 -11.16
C VAL A 205 11.78 -17.59 -10.86
N THR A 206 12.63 -16.56 -10.80
CA THR A 206 12.19 -15.18 -10.54
C THR A 206 11.30 -14.67 -11.66
N LEU A 207 11.65 -14.92 -12.93
CA LEU A 207 10.83 -14.56 -14.08
C LEU A 207 9.50 -15.32 -14.07
N SER A 208 9.51 -16.60 -13.70
CA SER A 208 8.30 -17.41 -13.53
C SER A 208 7.40 -16.84 -12.43
N LEU A 209 7.96 -16.49 -11.27
CA LEU A 209 7.24 -15.86 -10.16
C LEU A 209 6.69 -14.48 -10.54
N GLN A 210 7.46 -13.66 -11.27
CA GLN A 210 6.98 -12.38 -11.78
C GLN A 210 5.84 -12.56 -12.78
N SER A 211 5.92 -13.54 -13.66
CA SER A 211 4.84 -13.85 -14.59
C SER A 211 3.57 -14.31 -13.86
N LEU A 212 3.72 -15.14 -12.82
CA LEU A 212 2.62 -15.59 -11.98
C LEU A 212 1.99 -14.42 -11.21
N ALA A 213 2.80 -13.53 -10.64
CA ALA A 213 2.32 -12.33 -9.95
C ALA A 213 1.51 -11.41 -10.88
N ARG A 214 1.91 -11.26 -12.15
CA ARG A 214 1.14 -10.52 -13.16
C ARG A 214 -0.17 -11.23 -13.53
N SER A 215 -0.17 -12.57 -13.60
CA SER A 215 -1.41 -13.32 -13.85
C SER A 215 -2.44 -13.14 -12.73
N PHE A 216 -1.99 -13.05 -11.47
CA PHE A 216 -2.88 -12.76 -10.33
C PHE A 216 -3.53 -11.38 -10.41
N SER A 217 -2.87 -10.35 -10.94
CA SER A 217 -3.47 -9.01 -11.08
C SER A 217 -4.56 -8.95 -12.16
N THR A 218 -4.62 -9.94 -13.05
CA THR A 218 -5.62 -10.02 -14.13
C THR A 218 -6.76 -10.99 -13.84
N MET A 219 -6.71 -11.73 -12.73
CA MET A 219 -7.76 -12.65 -12.36
C MET A 219 -9.00 -11.88 -11.87
N PRO A 220 -10.17 -12.03 -12.53
CA PRO A 220 -11.39 -11.42 -12.03
C PRO A 220 -11.73 -12.02 -10.66
N LEU A 221 -11.95 -11.15 -9.67
CA LEU A 221 -12.42 -11.54 -8.36
C LEU A 221 -13.71 -12.35 -8.53
N ARG A 222 -13.66 -13.65 -8.21
CA ARG A 222 -14.80 -14.57 -8.37
C ARG A 222 -15.95 -14.28 -7.39
N SER A 223 -15.78 -13.33 -6.49
CA SER A 223 -16.84 -12.85 -5.61
C SER A 223 -16.90 -11.33 -5.70
N PRO A 224 -18.08 -10.73 -6.00
CA PRO A 224 -18.30 -9.35 -5.63
C PRO A 224 -18.04 -9.22 -4.13
N SER A 225 -17.35 -8.16 -3.73
CA SER A 225 -17.19 -7.80 -2.34
C SER A 225 -18.59 -7.82 -1.71
N PRO A 226 -18.86 -8.60 -0.64
CA PRO A 226 -20.11 -8.46 0.06
C PRO A 226 -20.22 -6.99 0.47
N GLU A 227 -21.25 -6.29 -0.02
CA GLU A 227 -21.52 -4.88 0.28
C GLU A 227 -21.75 -4.62 1.79
N GLN A 228 -21.65 -5.67 2.60
CA GLN A 228 -21.71 -5.62 4.03
C GLN A 228 -20.53 -6.43 4.58
N PHE A 229 -19.35 -5.82 4.64
CA PHE A 229 -18.46 -6.08 5.76
C PHE A 229 -19.15 -5.52 7.01
N ARG A 230 -20.15 -6.26 7.51
CA ARG A 230 -20.56 -6.13 8.91
C ARG A 230 -19.40 -6.73 9.69
N PRO A 231 -18.64 -5.96 10.48
CA PRO A 231 -17.83 -6.58 11.51
C PRO A 231 -18.86 -7.23 12.44
N GLU A 232 -19.13 -8.52 12.21
CA GLU A 232 -19.74 -9.35 13.22
C GLU A 232 -18.76 -9.26 14.37
N ALA A 233 -19.11 -8.44 15.36
CA ALA A 233 -18.31 -8.23 16.53
C ALA A 233 -17.92 -9.62 17.00
N LEU A 234 -16.64 -9.94 16.90
CA LEU A 234 -16.05 -11.12 17.49
C LEU A 234 -16.49 -11.04 18.94
N LYS A 235 -17.54 -11.80 19.30
CA LYS A 235 -17.89 -12.00 20.70
C LYS A 235 -16.58 -12.40 21.33
N PRO A 236 -16.09 -11.71 22.38
CA PRO A 236 -14.86 -12.09 23.03
C PRO A 236 -15.05 -13.52 23.52
N THR A 237 -14.63 -14.46 22.69
CA THR A 237 -14.52 -15.86 23.08
C THR A 237 -13.34 -15.79 24.01
N SER A 238 -13.62 -15.96 25.30
CA SER A 238 -12.59 -16.17 26.29
C SER A 238 -11.58 -17.15 25.68
N SER A 239 -10.35 -16.68 25.50
CA SER A 239 -9.28 -17.38 24.78
C SER A 239 -9.11 -18.84 25.23
N GLN A 240 -9.46 -19.13 26.48
CA GLN A 240 -9.49 -20.45 27.08
C GLN A 240 -10.54 -21.39 26.43
N ALA A 241 -11.78 -20.95 26.19
CA ALA A 241 -12.83 -21.78 25.61
C ALA A 241 -12.67 -22.05 24.09
N SER A 242 -11.85 -21.25 23.40
CA SER A 242 -11.46 -21.48 21.99
C SER A 242 -10.31 -22.47 21.86
N ILE A 243 -9.34 -22.44 22.78
CA ILE A 243 -8.20 -23.35 22.74
C ILE A 243 -8.63 -24.77 23.12
N ASP A 244 -9.50 -24.92 24.11
CA ASP A 244 -10.01 -26.24 24.51
C ASP A 244 -10.78 -26.93 23.38
N ARG A 245 -11.59 -26.19 22.61
CA ARG A 245 -12.30 -26.73 21.44
C ARG A 245 -11.38 -27.01 20.26
N ALA A 246 -10.33 -26.22 20.07
CA ALA A 246 -9.33 -26.47 19.03
C ALA A 246 -8.55 -27.76 19.32
N VAL A 247 -8.13 -27.96 20.57
CA VAL A 247 -7.46 -29.19 20.99
C VAL A 247 -8.39 -30.40 20.90
N GLN A 248 -9.66 -30.24 21.29
CA GLN A 248 -10.64 -31.33 21.20
C GLN A 248 -10.93 -31.74 19.74
N SER A 249 -11.11 -30.77 18.84
CA SER A 249 -11.35 -31.06 17.42
C SER A 249 -10.13 -31.67 16.71
N LEU A 250 -8.92 -31.29 17.11
CA LEU A 250 -7.69 -31.97 16.68
C LEU A 250 -7.67 -33.43 17.16
N LYS A 251 -7.98 -33.68 18.43
CA LYS A 251 -8.02 -35.02 19.00
C LYS A 251 -9.07 -35.91 18.32
N ASP A 252 -10.24 -35.36 18.04
CA ASP A 252 -11.33 -36.07 17.36
C ASP A 252 -10.97 -36.37 15.90
N ALA A 253 -10.29 -35.44 15.20
CA ALA A 253 -9.81 -35.65 13.84
C ALA A 253 -8.68 -36.70 13.73
N PHE A 254 -7.80 -36.79 14.73
CA PHE A 254 -6.80 -37.86 14.77
C PHE A 254 -7.43 -39.23 15.06
N THR A 255 -8.45 -39.27 15.92
CA THR A 255 -9.15 -40.52 16.26
C THR A 255 -10.02 -41.01 15.10
N SER A 256 -10.58 -40.10 14.29
CA SER A 256 -11.35 -40.47 13.10
C SER A 256 -10.48 -41.04 11.98
N ILE A 257 -9.21 -40.63 11.88
CA ILE A 257 -8.24 -41.19 10.92
C ILE A 257 -7.77 -42.59 11.34
N ILE A 258 -7.67 -42.86 12.63
CA ILE A 258 -7.16 -44.15 13.14
C ILE A 258 -8.27 -45.20 13.25
N SER A 259 -9.55 -44.81 13.20
CA SER A 259 -10.67 -45.76 13.28
C SER A 259 -11.13 -46.34 11.93
N LEU A 260 -10.39 -46.10 10.84
CA LEU A 260 -10.54 -46.91 9.63
C LEU A 260 -9.63 -48.15 9.69
N ARG A 261 -10.24 -49.25 10.16
CA ARG A 261 -9.84 -50.67 10.10
C ARG A 261 -9.00 -51.23 11.26
#